data_AF-A0A850KCR8-F1
#
_entry.id   AF-A0A850KCR8-F1
#
_cell.length_a   1.000
_cell.length_b   1.000
_cell.length_c   1.000
_cell.angle_alpha   90.00
_cell.angle_beta   90.00
_cell.angle_gamma   90.00
#
_symmetry.space_group_name_H-M   'P 1'
#
loop_
_entity.id
_entity.type
_entity.pdbx_description
1 polymer ?
#
loop_
_entity_poly.entity_id
_entity_poly.type
_entity_poly.pdbx_seq_one_letter_code
_entity_poly.pdbx_strand_id
1 'polypeptide(L)' 'AGRISGGFFACNKKIFNYLVNSDHMMLEEEPMRQLLADNELMIFKHDDFWHPMDTYRDYKLLNNLWNNDQAPWKIWNE' A
#
# COMPACT_ATOMS: atom_id res chain seq x y z
N ALA A 1 4.73 -11.99 -14.36
CA ALA A 1 4.34 -10.68 -13.77
C ALA A 1 4.47 -10.79 -12.25
N GLY A 2 5.27 -9.94 -11.63
CA GLY A 2 5.43 -9.91 -10.17
C GLY A 2 4.36 -9.05 -9.52
N ARG A 3 3.83 -9.48 -8.37
CA ARG A 3 3.00 -8.63 -7.51
C ARG A 3 3.89 -7.92 -6.49
N ILE A 4 3.52 -6.71 -6.12
CA ILE A 4 4.19 -5.91 -5.09
C ILE A 4 3.20 -5.55 -3.98
N SER A 5 3.73 -5.10 -2.84
CA SER A 5 2.90 -4.49 -1.79
C SER A 5 2.41 -3.12 -2.25
N GLY A 6 1.09 -2.91 -2.21
CA GLY A 6 0.45 -1.63 -2.54
C GLY A 6 0.13 -0.74 -1.33
N GLY A 7 0.47 -1.18 -0.12
CA GLY A 7 0.33 -0.40 1.13
C GLY A 7 -1.03 -0.45 1.83
N PHE A 8 -2.10 -0.91 1.17
CA PHE A 8 -3.44 -0.95 1.76
C PHE A 8 -3.62 -2.17 2.68
N PHE A 9 -3.19 -2.04 3.94
CA PHE A 9 -3.27 -3.13 4.92
C PHE A 9 -4.58 -3.15 5.70
N ALA A 10 -5.09 -4.36 5.96
CA ALA A 10 -6.15 -4.62 6.93
C ALA A 10 -5.57 -5.51 8.03
N CYS A 11 -5.43 -4.96 9.25
CA CYS A 11 -4.69 -5.61 10.33
C CYS A 11 -5.58 -5.90 11.54
N ASN A 12 -5.38 -7.06 12.17
CA ASN A 12 -5.87 -7.28 13.52
C ASN A 12 -5.07 -6.42 14.51
N LYS A 13 -5.68 -5.98 15.61
CA LYS A 13 -4.97 -5.26 16.70
C LYS A 13 -3.74 -6.01 17.23
N LYS A 14 -3.69 -7.34 17.13
CA LYS A 14 -2.51 -8.14 17.48
C LYS A 14 -1.24 -7.75 16.71
N ILE A 15 -1.35 -7.00 15.60
CA ILE A 15 -0.18 -6.49 14.86
C ILE A 15 0.78 -5.69 15.75
N PHE A 16 0.26 -4.99 16.77
CA PHE A 16 1.10 -4.23 17.69
C PHE A 16 2.09 -5.09 18.49
N ASN A 17 1.87 -6.41 18.58
CA ASN A 17 2.82 -7.33 19.20
C ASN A 17 4.12 -7.49 18.39
N TYR A 18 4.08 -7.17 17.09
CA TYR A 18 5.23 -7.24 16.17
C TYR A 18 5.95 -5.89 16.04
N LEU A 19 5.43 -4.84 16.67
CA LEU A 19 5.95 -3.48 16.56
C LEU A 19 6.76 -3.13 17.81
N VAL A 20 8.00 -2.69 17.61
CA VAL A 20 8.86 -2.13 18.65
C VAL A 20 8.71 -0.60 18.75
N ASN A 21 8.84 -0.05 19.95
CA ASN A 21 8.78 1.40 20.13
C ASN A 21 10.11 2.06 19.72
N SER A 22 10.32 2.27 18.41
CA SER A 22 11.52 2.90 17.85
C SER A 22 11.20 3.66 16.57
N ASP A 23 11.76 4.86 16.43
CA ASP A 23 11.64 5.70 15.22
C ASP A 23 12.36 5.11 14.00
N HIS A 24 13.23 4.11 14.21
CA HIS A 24 13.96 3.43 13.13
C HIS A 24 13.25 2.17 12.64
N MET A 25 12.12 1.79 13.23
CA MET A 25 11.42 0.59 12.83
C MET A 25 10.67 0.82 11.52
N MET A 26 10.94 -0.06 10.55
CA MET A 26 10.19 -0.15 9.31
C MET A 26 9.24 -1.34 9.38
N LEU A 27 7.95 -1.11 9.09
CA LEU A 27 6.94 -2.17 9.09
C LEU A 27 7.28 -3.28 8.10
N GLU A 28 7.78 -2.88 6.93
CA GLU A 28 8.11 -3.72 5.78
C GLU A 28 9.34 -4.61 5.99
N GLU A 29 10.09 -4.42 7.08
CA GLU A 29 11.26 -5.22 7.42
C GLU A 29 10.90 -6.32 8.44
N GLU A 30 11.42 -6.20 9.67
CA GLU A 30 11.30 -7.22 10.70
C GLU A 30 9.85 -7.59 11.05
N PRO A 31 8.90 -6.65 11.22
CA PRO A 31 7.52 -7.01 11.55
C PRO A 31 6.87 -7.88 10.49
N MET A 32 7.03 -7.55 9.20
CA MET A 32 6.50 -8.39 8.12
C MET A 32 7.21 -9.74 8.01
N ARG A 33 8.53 -9.80 8.28
CA ARG A 33 9.25 -11.09 8.32
C ARG A 33 8.71 -12.00 9.42
N GLN A 34 8.41 -11.44 10.60
CA GLN A 34 7.83 -12.20 11.71
C GLN A 34 6.40 -12.65 11.41
N LEU A 35 5.55 -11.75 10.90
CA LEU A 35 4.19 -12.10 10.46
C LEU A 35 4.19 -13.23 9.42
N LEU A 36 5.14 -13.21 8.48
CA LEU A 36 5.28 -14.28 7.50
C LEU A 36 5.71 -15.60 8.15
N ALA A 37 6.69 -15.56 9.07
CA ALA A 37 7.16 -16.74 9.79
C ALA A 37 6.04 -17.39 10.63
N ASP A 38 5.14 -16.57 11.18
CA ASP A 38 4.01 -16.99 11.99
C ASP A 38 2.76 -17.36 11.16
N ASN A 39 2.84 -17.29 9.83
CA ASN A 39 1.72 -17.50 8.88
C ASN A 39 0.53 -16.54 9.10
N GLU A 40 0.80 -15.33 9.59
CA GLU A 40 -0.18 -14.27 9.85
C GLU A 40 -0.20 -13.19 8.75
N LEU A 41 0.53 -13.40 7.65
CA LEU A 41 0.55 -12.50 6.50
C LEU A 41 -0.18 -13.10 5.29
N MET A 42 -1.21 -12.40 4.81
CA MET A 42 -2.01 -12.79 3.64
C MET A 42 -1.95 -11.73 2.54
N ILE A 43 -2.21 -12.14 1.30
CA ILE A 43 -2.21 -11.25 0.13
C ILE A 43 -3.62 -11.11 -0.43
N PHE A 44 -4.12 -9.88 -0.45
CA PHE A 44 -5.26 -9.51 -1.29
C PHE A 44 -4.77 -9.10 -2.68
N LYS A 45 -5.33 -9.70 -3.73
CA LYS A 45 -4.95 -9.44 -5.11
C LYS A 45 -5.82 -8.31 -5.66
N HIS A 46 -5.21 -7.14 -5.85
CA HIS A 46 -5.82 -6.02 -6.58
C HIS A 46 -5.33 -6.05 -8.03
N ASP A 47 -6.26 -6.19 -8.96
CA ASP A 47 -5.96 -6.29 -10.40
C ASP A 47 -6.39 -5.04 -11.18
N ASP A 48 -7.04 -4.08 -10.51
CA ASP A 48 -7.44 -2.79 -11.08
C ASP A 48 -6.35 -1.73 -10.90
N PHE A 49 -6.69 -0.47 -11.21
CA PHE A 49 -5.77 0.65 -11.17
C PHE A 49 -5.11 0.80 -9.78
N TRP A 50 -3.78 0.86 -9.77
CA TRP A 50 -2.96 1.26 -8.64
C TRP A 50 -1.72 1.99 -9.19
N HIS A 51 -1.39 3.15 -8.63
CA HIS A 51 -0.21 3.93 -9.04
C HIS A 51 0.31 4.78 -7.86
N PRO A 52 1.59 4.70 -7.49
CA PRO A 52 2.19 5.55 -6.46
C PRO A 52 2.61 6.90 -7.05
N MET A 53 2.99 7.86 -6.21
CA MET A 53 3.50 9.15 -6.65
C MET A 53 4.88 9.42 -6.04
N ASP A 54 5.91 8.82 -6.63
CA ASP A 54 7.28 8.91 -6.11
C ASP A 54 8.12 9.93 -6.89
N THR A 55 7.77 10.19 -8.15
CA THR A 55 8.52 11.06 -9.04
C THR A 55 7.67 12.20 -9.60
N TYR A 56 8.34 13.22 -10.14
CA TYR A 56 7.66 14.31 -10.87
C TYR A 56 6.88 13.81 -12.09
N ARG A 57 7.27 12.68 -12.67
CA ARG A 57 6.54 12.06 -13.79
C ARG A 57 5.20 11.50 -13.31
N ASP A 58 5.18 10.84 -12.16
CA ASP A 58 3.94 10.31 -11.55
C ASP A 58 3.00 11.45 -11.19
N TYR A 59 3.54 12.53 -10.63
CA TYR A 59 2.77 13.74 -10.35
C TYR A 59 2.06 14.26 -11.61
N LYS A 60 2.78 14.42 -12.74
CA LYS A 60 2.16 14.88 -13.98
C LYS A 60 1.09 13.92 -14.50
N LEU A 61 1.34 12.62 -14.44
CA LEU A 61 0.42 11.59 -14.89
C LEU A 61 -0.89 11.64 -14.08
N LEU A 62 -0.79 11.61 -12.75
CA LEU A 62 -1.97 11.59 -11.87
C LEU A 62 -2.78 12.88 -12.00
N ASN A 63 -2.13 14.04 -12.11
CA ASN A 63 -2.83 15.30 -12.35
C ASN A 63 -3.51 15.36 -13.72
N ASN A 64 -2.89 14.77 -14.75
CA ASN A 64 -3.52 14.70 -16.08
C ASN A 64 -4.79 13.83 -16.04
N LEU A 65 -4.73 12.66 -15.41
CA LEU A 65 -5.90 11.80 -15.22
C LEU A 65 -7.02 12.53 -14.45
N TRP A 66 -6.66 13.27 -13.41
CA TRP A 66 -7.61 14.06 -12.63
C TRP A 66 -8.26 15.18 -13.46
N ASN A 67 -7.46 16.01 -14.14
CA ASN A 67 -7.95 17.17 -14.89
C ASN A 67 -8.79 16.81 -16.12
N ASN A 68 -8.70 15.57 -16.60
CA ASN A 68 -9.47 15.07 -17.72
C ASN A 68 -10.68 14.22 -17.29
N ASP A 69 -11.02 14.19 -16.00
CA ASP A 69 -12.10 13.34 -15.44
C ASP A 69 -11.90 11.84 -15.71
N GLN A 70 -10.64 11.40 -15.78
CA GLN A 70 -10.23 10.02 -16.05
C GLN A 70 -9.58 9.34 -14.84
N ALA A 71 -9.64 9.95 -13.65
CA ALA A 71 -9.04 9.43 -12.43
C ALA A 71 -9.76 8.16 -11.94
N PRO A 72 -9.19 6.95 -12.08
CA PRO A 72 -9.89 5.70 -11.73
C PRO A 72 -10.10 5.54 -10.22
N TRP A 73 -9.31 6.26 -9.41
CA TRP A 73 -9.45 6.28 -7.96
C TRP A 73 -10.59 7.20 -7.46
N LYS A 74 -11.15 8.08 -8.30
CA LYS A 74 -12.29 8.94 -7.95
C LYS A 74 -13.58 8.14 -8.11
N ILE A 75 -13.92 7.33 -7.10
CA ILE A 75 -15.13 6.48 -7.10
C ILE A 75 -16.37 7.13 -6.45
N TRP A 76 -16.24 8.39 -6.01
CA TRP A 76 -17.31 9.14 -5.38
C TRP A 76 -17.99 10.10 -6.35
N ASN A 77 -19.24 10.43 -6.03
CA ASN A 77 -20.02 11.46 -6.74
C ASN A 77 -19.73 12.85 -6.15
N GLU A 78 -20.11 13.88 -6.90
CA GLU A 78 -20.17 15.27 -6.43
C GLU A 78 -21.42 15.55 -5.58
#